data_AF-A0A7C5VG27-F1
#
_entry.id   AF-A0A7C5VG27-F1
#
_cell.length_a   1.000
_cell.length_b   1.000
_cell.length_c   1.000
_cell.angle_alpha   90.00
_cell.angle_beta   90.00
_cell.angle_gamma   90.00
#
_symmetry.space_group_name_H-M   'P 1'
#
loop_
_entity.id
_entity.type
_entity.pdbx_description
1 polymer ?
#
loop_
_entity_poly.entity_id
_entity_poly.type
_entity_poly.pdbx_seq_one_letter_code
_entity_poly.pdbx_strand_id
1 'polypeptide(L)'
;MKKILVTGFKFVVSAVLIYVVLRQTNLGQIWNSARNANLWILLLSFSLHAVGYYASAFRWQILLNAQGTKIPVSYLVKSYAVAMYFNNILPSTIGGDVVRAYDTWRYGVPKGKAITAVIVERFLGLLALLGFAVVAVFVATDFTEKIPNLGYWIVGIFLAMILFTAFIFVNQKYLTRIGDLFDKPGLKLFKKQAKKFSDAFRGFRGKKGALFWAIVLSLVLQINVIVHYWLIATALGMNISIVKFLFIIPIALFVMMVPISINAIGLRENLYVFFLKPYGASVAQIIAFSWIAYGMILLLGILGGVLLAFRKQGKRFEDFNAISGENGMAETKEAVNARQEKEILDTQKALLDEKKSKAAKYQELFLGESGFFKMLKYELIITLCSWMPGALGLLLRSKLYPLILGKVGRNVAFGVNVTIRHPGKIRIGDNVVIDDNCVLDAKGDGNNGITIGNGVFIGKNTILTCHDGDIVLEDNVNIGFNCVISSLSSIVLKKNNLLASFVYLVGGDHIADRTDVPVLFQGRTSKGIVIEENCWLGAHVSVLDGSVVGRDSIIGANAVVNGTIPEFSIAVGAPARVLRDRREQKKSKKQEAS
;
A
#
# COMPACT_ATOMS: atom_id res chain seq x y z
N MET A 1 1.18 -25.40 13.45
CA MET A 1 1.96 -26.61 13.09
C MET A 1 1.85 -27.00 11.60
N LYS A 2 0.78 -27.66 11.12
CA LYS A 2 0.75 -28.28 9.76
C LYS A 2 1.20 -27.39 8.57
N LYS A 3 0.82 -26.11 8.53
CA LYS A 3 1.28 -25.15 7.49
C LYS A 3 2.79 -24.84 7.56
N ILE A 4 3.35 -24.74 8.77
CA ILE A 4 4.78 -24.44 8.99
C ILE A 4 5.63 -25.62 8.53
N LEU A 5 5.22 -26.85 8.87
CA LEU A 5 5.87 -28.08 8.40
C LEU A 5 5.90 -28.18 6.87
N VAL A 6 4.77 -27.89 6.21
CA VAL A 6 4.71 -27.86 4.73
C VAL A 6 5.63 -26.80 4.15
N THR A 7 5.71 -25.59 4.72
CA THR A 7 6.65 -24.56 4.25
C THR A 7 8.11 -24.96 4.49
N GLY A 8 8.44 -25.51 5.65
CA GLY A 8 9.78 -26.01 5.99
C GLY A 8 10.25 -27.12 5.04
N PHE A 9 9.37 -28.07 4.71
CA PHE A 9 9.65 -29.10 3.70
C PHE A 9 10.04 -28.49 2.34
N LYS A 10 9.32 -27.46 1.87
CA LYS A 10 9.68 -26.78 0.61
C LYS A 10 11.03 -26.07 0.66
N PHE A 11 11.41 -25.48 1.79
CA PHE A 11 12.74 -24.90 1.98
C PHE A 11 13.82 -25.97 1.84
N VAL A 12 13.65 -27.13 2.50
CA VAL A 12 14.59 -28.25 2.41
C VAL A 12 14.68 -28.77 0.96
N VAL A 13 13.55 -28.99 0.28
CA VAL A 13 13.53 -29.42 -1.13
C VAL A 13 14.23 -28.40 -2.04
N SER A 14 13.94 -27.10 -1.91
CA SER A 14 14.63 -26.06 -2.68
C SER A 14 16.14 -26.03 -2.42
N ALA A 15 16.58 -26.14 -1.16
CA ALA A 15 18.00 -26.14 -0.81
C ALA A 15 18.75 -27.36 -1.38
N VAL A 16 18.16 -28.57 -1.27
CA VAL A 16 18.72 -29.80 -1.85
C VAL A 16 18.79 -29.69 -3.38
N LEU A 17 17.74 -29.21 -4.04
CA LEU A 17 17.72 -29.07 -5.49
C LEU A 17 18.74 -28.03 -6.01
N ILE A 18 18.93 -26.91 -5.30
CA ILE A 18 20.01 -25.95 -5.59
C ILE A 18 21.38 -26.64 -5.43
N TYR A 19 21.61 -27.35 -4.32
CA TYR A 19 22.89 -28.00 -4.04
C TYR A 19 23.26 -29.07 -5.08
N VAL A 20 22.27 -29.83 -5.57
CA VAL A 20 22.45 -30.81 -6.65
C VAL A 20 22.85 -30.15 -7.98
N VAL A 21 22.32 -28.96 -8.28
CA VAL A 21 22.66 -28.20 -9.51
C VAL A 21 24.02 -27.52 -9.40
N LEU A 22 24.29 -26.83 -8.28
CA LEU A 22 25.52 -26.07 -8.11
C LEU A 22 26.77 -26.96 -7.99
N ARG A 23 26.64 -28.25 -7.67
CA ARG A 23 27.75 -29.22 -7.78
C ARG A 23 28.11 -29.64 -9.20
N GLN A 24 27.32 -29.29 -10.22
CA GLN A 24 27.57 -29.65 -11.62
C GLN A 24 28.32 -28.56 -12.42
N THR A 25 28.68 -27.44 -11.80
CA THR A 25 29.45 -26.34 -12.41
C THR A 25 30.10 -25.50 -11.31
N ASN A 26 30.66 -24.33 -11.63
CA ASN A 26 31.10 -23.35 -10.64
C ASN A 26 30.49 -21.96 -10.92
N LEU A 27 30.47 -21.10 -9.90
CA LEU A 27 29.89 -19.75 -10.01
C LEU A 27 30.63 -18.87 -11.03
N GLY A 28 31.93 -19.08 -11.24
CA GLY A 28 32.72 -18.35 -12.23
C GLY A 28 32.28 -18.60 -13.67
N GLN A 29 31.98 -19.85 -14.03
CA GLN A 29 31.44 -20.22 -15.35
C GLN A 29 30.03 -19.67 -15.58
N ILE A 30 29.16 -19.74 -14.56
CA ILE A 30 27.81 -19.15 -14.63
C ILE A 30 27.91 -17.63 -14.85
N TRP A 31 28.76 -16.94 -14.06
CA TRP A 31 28.98 -15.51 -14.19
C TRP A 31 29.58 -15.13 -15.56
N ASN A 32 30.56 -15.88 -16.05
CA ASN A 32 31.13 -15.65 -17.37
C ASN A 32 30.09 -15.83 -18.49
N SER A 33 29.24 -16.86 -18.40
CA SER A 33 28.13 -17.07 -19.34
C SER A 33 27.14 -15.90 -19.32
N ALA A 34 26.76 -15.43 -18.13
CA ALA A 34 25.85 -14.29 -17.97
C ALA A 34 26.47 -12.95 -18.45
N ARG A 35 27.75 -12.72 -18.16
CA ARG A 35 28.48 -11.49 -18.57
C ARG A 35 28.64 -11.38 -20.09
N ASN A 36 28.87 -12.51 -20.77
CA ASN A 36 29.06 -12.55 -22.22
C ASN A 36 27.74 -12.63 -23.00
N ALA A 37 26.58 -12.55 -22.30
CA ALA A 37 25.28 -12.59 -22.95
C ALA A 37 25.01 -11.31 -23.77
N ASN A 38 24.39 -11.45 -24.94
CA ASN A 38 24.06 -10.31 -25.79
C ASN A 38 22.96 -9.44 -25.14
N LEU A 39 23.35 -8.27 -24.63
CA LEU A 39 22.47 -7.33 -23.93
C LEU A 39 21.26 -6.88 -24.77
N TRP A 40 21.41 -6.67 -26.08
CA TRP A 40 20.31 -6.22 -26.93
C TRP A 40 19.23 -7.30 -27.09
N ILE A 41 19.64 -8.56 -27.22
CA ILE A 41 18.72 -9.70 -27.26
C ILE A 41 18.04 -9.88 -25.88
N LEU A 42 18.75 -9.63 -24.78
CA LEU A 42 18.14 -9.62 -23.44
C LEU A 42 17.14 -8.46 -23.25
N LEU A 43 17.41 -7.26 -23.77
CA LEU A 43 16.47 -6.14 -23.73
C LEU A 43 15.23 -6.40 -24.60
N LEU A 44 15.38 -7.02 -25.77
CA LEU A 44 14.27 -7.48 -26.59
C LEU A 44 13.45 -8.56 -25.87
N SER A 45 14.12 -9.54 -25.25
CA SER A 45 13.46 -10.55 -24.43
C SER A 45 12.72 -9.93 -23.23
N PHE A 46 13.28 -8.87 -22.63
CA PHE A 46 12.64 -8.14 -21.54
C PHE A 46 11.41 -7.36 -22.00
N SER A 47 11.44 -6.74 -23.18
CA SER A 47 10.28 -5.96 -23.69
C SER A 47 9.04 -6.83 -23.97
N LEU A 48 9.23 -8.12 -24.29
CA LEU A 48 8.13 -9.10 -24.40
C LEU A 48 7.36 -9.30 -23.08
N HIS A 49 7.93 -8.95 -21.92
CA HIS A 49 7.15 -8.91 -20.68
C HIS A 49 6.14 -7.77 -20.65
N ALA A 50 6.46 -6.60 -21.21
CA ALA A 50 5.52 -5.48 -21.30
C ALA A 50 4.35 -5.83 -22.23
N VAL A 51 4.64 -6.46 -23.37
CA VAL A 51 3.63 -7.05 -24.28
C VAL A 51 2.78 -8.09 -23.54
N GLY A 52 3.42 -9.02 -22.82
CA GLY A 52 2.74 -10.04 -22.03
C GLY A 52 1.85 -9.48 -20.92
N TYR A 53 2.27 -8.41 -20.23
CA TYR A 53 1.47 -7.73 -19.20
C TYR A 53 0.26 -7.04 -19.81
N TYR A 54 0.44 -6.32 -20.93
CA TYR A 54 -0.66 -5.66 -21.62
C TYR A 54 -1.68 -6.67 -22.15
N ALA A 55 -1.22 -7.73 -22.82
CA ALA A 55 -2.07 -8.81 -23.31
C ALA A 55 -2.79 -9.56 -22.16
N SER A 56 -2.12 -9.82 -21.03
CA SER A 56 -2.78 -10.44 -19.86
C SER A 56 -3.83 -9.54 -19.23
N ALA A 57 -3.55 -8.23 -19.09
CA ALA A 57 -4.50 -7.25 -18.60
C ALA A 57 -5.70 -7.05 -19.56
N PHE A 58 -5.47 -7.05 -20.87
CA PHE A 58 -6.53 -6.97 -21.88
C PHE A 58 -7.38 -8.24 -21.91
N ARG A 59 -6.76 -9.43 -21.81
CA ARG A 59 -7.47 -10.72 -21.64
C ARG A 59 -8.39 -10.71 -20.42
N TRP A 60 -7.88 -10.20 -19.31
CA TRP A 60 -8.65 -10.02 -18.09
C TRP A 60 -9.78 -8.98 -18.26
N GLN A 61 -9.54 -7.89 -19.00
CA GLN A 61 -10.56 -6.90 -19.37
C GLN A 61 -11.72 -7.54 -20.16
N ILE A 62 -11.43 -8.38 -21.16
CA ILE A 62 -12.45 -9.09 -21.95
C ILE A 62 -13.37 -9.92 -21.04
N LEU A 63 -12.79 -10.62 -20.05
CA LEU A 63 -13.52 -11.43 -19.08
C LEU A 63 -14.32 -10.60 -18.05
N LEU A 64 -13.91 -9.37 -17.75
CA LEU A 64 -14.65 -8.45 -16.89
C LEU A 64 -15.79 -7.74 -17.66
N ASN A 65 -15.52 -7.30 -18.88
CA ASN A 65 -16.50 -6.70 -19.79
C ASN A 65 -17.66 -7.68 -20.07
N ALA A 66 -17.36 -8.96 -20.30
CA ALA A 66 -18.35 -10.01 -20.50
C ALA A 66 -19.32 -10.20 -19.31
N GLN A 67 -18.90 -9.84 -18.11
CA GLN A 67 -19.70 -9.88 -16.88
C GLN A 67 -20.41 -8.54 -16.56
N GLY A 68 -20.33 -7.56 -17.47
CA GLY A 68 -21.06 -6.29 -17.40
C GLY A 68 -20.31 -5.13 -16.74
N THR A 69 -18.99 -5.21 -16.53
CA THR A 69 -18.20 -4.16 -15.89
C THR A 69 -17.08 -3.67 -16.80
N LYS A 70 -17.12 -2.41 -17.23
CA LYS A 70 -16.08 -1.77 -18.05
C LYS A 70 -15.00 -1.16 -17.15
N ILE A 71 -13.76 -1.65 -17.27
CA ILE A 71 -12.57 -1.11 -16.57
C ILE A 71 -11.51 -0.79 -17.61
N PRO A 72 -10.82 0.38 -17.57
CA PRO A 72 -9.77 0.68 -18.52
C PRO A 72 -8.57 -0.27 -18.39
N VAL A 73 -8.00 -0.69 -19.52
CA VAL A 73 -6.83 -1.60 -19.55
C VAL A 73 -5.66 -1.03 -18.74
N SER A 74 -5.44 0.29 -18.77
CA SER A 74 -4.40 0.96 -18.01
C SER A 74 -4.51 0.75 -16.49
N TYR A 75 -5.71 0.65 -15.93
CA TYR A 75 -5.91 0.28 -14.52
C TYR A 75 -5.56 -1.19 -14.27
N LEU A 76 -5.96 -2.07 -15.18
CA LEU A 76 -5.70 -3.51 -15.07
C LEU A 76 -4.21 -3.84 -15.25
N VAL A 77 -3.47 -3.13 -16.11
CA VAL A 77 -2.01 -3.24 -16.26
C VAL A 77 -1.30 -2.83 -14.97
N LYS A 78 -1.71 -1.70 -14.36
CA LYS A 78 -1.19 -1.26 -13.05
C LYS A 78 -1.46 -2.32 -11.97
N SER A 79 -2.68 -2.86 -11.92
CA SER A 79 -3.05 -3.95 -11.01
C SER A 79 -2.23 -5.22 -11.25
N TYR A 80 -1.95 -5.57 -12.52
CA TYR A 80 -1.13 -6.73 -12.89
C TYR A 80 0.34 -6.56 -12.47
N ALA A 81 0.91 -5.36 -12.62
CA ALA A 81 2.26 -5.07 -12.13
C ALA A 81 2.35 -5.23 -10.61
N VAL A 82 1.40 -4.67 -9.85
CA VAL A 82 1.31 -4.87 -8.39
C VAL A 82 1.12 -6.36 -8.05
N ALA A 83 0.33 -7.11 -8.82
CA ALA A 83 0.17 -8.56 -8.62
C ALA A 83 1.50 -9.32 -8.70
N MET A 84 2.37 -8.91 -9.63
CA MET A 84 3.68 -9.53 -9.84
C MET A 84 4.66 -9.25 -8.69
N TYR A 85 4.60 -8.07 -8.06
CA TYR A 85 5.29 -7.81 -6.79
C TYR A 85 4.90 -8.84 -5.71
N PHE A 86 3.60 -9.05 -5.49
CA PHE A 86 3.11 -10.01 -4.50
C PHE A 86 3.43 -11.47 -4.86
N ASN A 87 3.45 -11.83 -6.15
CA ASN A 87 3.84 -13.17 -6.60
C ASN A 87 5.33 -13.46 -6.37
N ASN A 88 6.19 -12.45 -6.36
CA ASN A 88 7.63 -12.62 -6.13
C ASN A 88 7.97 -12.76 -4.64
N ILE A 89 7.24 -12.06 -3.76
CA ILE A 89 7.51 -12.04 -2.32
C ILE A 89 6.80 -13.18 -1.57
N LEU A 90 5.59 -13.56 -2.00
CA LEU A 90 4.82 -14.58 -1.30
C LEU A 90 5.26 -16.00 -1.72
N PRO A 91 5.30 -16.97 -0.79
CA PRO A 91 5.72 -18.36 -1.07
C PRO A 91 4.70 -19.16 -1.93
N SER A 92 3.74 -18.46 -2.55
CA SER A 92 2.78 -19.02 -3.49
C SER A 92 2.33 -17.96 -4.49
N THR A 93 2.22 -18.35 -5.76
CA THR A 93 1.73 -17.49 -6.85
C THR A 93 0.26 -17.06 -6.72
N ILE A 94 -0.45 -17.48 -5.66
CA ILE A 94 -1.86 -17.12 -5.43
C ILE A 94 -2.00 -15.67 -4.90
N GLY A 95 -0.92 -15.10 -4.35
CA GLY A 95 -0.94 -13.77 -3.73
C GLY A 95 -1.35 -12.64 -4.66
N GLY A 96 -0.71 -12.54 -5.84
CA GLY A 96 -1.03 -11.50 -6.82
C GLY A 96 -2.45 -11.59 -7.38
N ASP A 97 -2.99 -12.80 -7.50
CA ASP A 97 -4.38 -13.02 -7.93
C ASP A 97 -5.40 -12.46 -6.95
N VAL A 98 -5.13 -12.60 -5.64
CA VAL A 98 -5.97 -12.01 -4.59
C VAL A 98 -5.95 -10.48 -4.72
N VAL A 99 -4.80 -9.88 -5.02
CA VAL A 99 -4.67 -8.44 -5.24
C VAL A 99 -5.43 -7.98 -6.48
N ARG A 100 -5.37 -8.73 -7.58
CA ARG A 100 -6.14 -8.45 -8.81
C ARG A 100 -7.65 -8.51 -8.57
N ALA A 101 -8.12 -9.54 -7.86
CA ALA A 101 -9.52 -9.66 -7.47
C ALA A 101 -9.94 -8.56 -6.47
N TYR A 102 -9.05 -8.14 -5.56
CA TYR A 102 -9.29 -7.03 -4.63
C TYR A 102 -9.37 -5.68 -5.34
N ASP A 103 -8.46 -5.38 -6.26
CA ASP A 103 -8.41 -4.13 -7.03
C ASP A 103 -9.66 -3.94 -7.87
N THR A 104 -10.06 -4.97 -8.61
CA THR A 104 -11.28 -4.90 -9.43
C THR A 104 -12.54 -4.81 -8.56
N TRP A 105 -12.55 -5.44 -7.39
CA TRP A 105 -13.62 -5.21 -6.40
C TRP A 105 -13.64 -3.76 -5.88
N ARG A 106 -12.47 -3.19 -5.52
CA ARG A 106 -12.30 -1.78 -5.14
C ARG A 106 -12.73 -0.80 -6.24
N TYR A 107 -12.61 -1.19 -7.51
CA TYR A 107 -13.06 -0.41 -8.67
C TYR A 107 -14.59 -0.46 -8.88
N GLY A 108 -15.31 -1.34 -8.17
CA GLY A 108 -16.78 -1.47 -8.25
C GLY A 108 -17.28 -2.78 -8.86
N VAL A 109 -16.41 -3.75 -9.19
CA VAL A 109 -16.86 -5.08 -9.63
C VAL A 109 -17.42 -5.87 -8.44
N PRO A 110 -18.60 -6.50 -8.54
CA PRO A 110 -19.09 -7.40 -7.50
C PRO A 110 -18.05 -8.49 -7.18
N LYS A 111 -17.71 -8.65 -5.89
CA LYS A 111 -16.61 -9.52 -5.40
C LYS A 111 -16.59 -10.92 -6.01
N GLY A 112 -17.77 -11.53 -6.22
CA GLY A 112 -17.88 -12.82 -6.91
C GLY A 112 -17.41 -12.79 -8.37
N LYS A 113 -17.83 -11.78 -9.15
CA LYS A 113 -17.44 -11.60 -10.56
C LYS A 113 -15.94 -11.32 -10.72
N ALA A 114 -15.35 -10.55 -9.80
CA ALA A 114 -13.91 -10.27 -9.77
C ALA A 114 -13.08 -11.55 -9.56
N ILE A 115 -13.45 -12.37 -8.57
CA ILE A 115 -12.80 -13.67 -8.31
C ILE A 115 -13.01 -14.63 -9.49
N THR A 116 -14.23 -14.70 -10.02
CA THR A 116 -14.58 -15.54 -11.17
C THR A 116 -13.77 -15.20 -12.42
N ALA A 117 -13.57 -13.91 -12.73
CA ALA A 117 -12.75 -13.48 -13.86
C ALA A 117 -11.32 -14.03 -13.75
N VAL A 118 -10.69 -13.89 -12.57
CA VAL A 118 -9.31 -14.33 -12.31
C VAL A 118 -9.18 -15.87 -12.38
N ILE A 119 -10.15 -16.62 -11.85
CA ILE A 119 -10.15 -18.09 -11.93
C ILE A 119 -10.24 -18.58 -13.39
N VAL A 120 -11.13 -18.01 -14.19
CA VAL A 120 -11.28 -18.37 -15.61
C VAL A 120 -10.02 -17.95 -16.40
N GLU A 121 -9.47 -16.77 -16.11
CA GLU A 121 -8.24 -16.26 -16.72
C GLU A 121 -7.02 -17.17 -16.45
N ARG A 122 -6.88 -17.72 -15.24
CA ARG A 122 -5.90 -18.78 -14.96
C ARG A 122 -6.16 -20.05 -15.76
N PHE A 123 -7.40 -20.54 -15.77
CA PHE A 123 -7.72 -21.81 -16.42
C PHE A 123 -7.47 -21.77 -17.93
N LEU A 124 -7.89 -20.70 -18.61
CA LEU A 124 -7.64 -20.54 -20.05
C LEU A 124 -6.14 -20.42 -20.36
N GLY A 125 -5.36 -19.82 -19.45
CA GLY A 125 -3.89 -19.78 -19.56
C GLY A 125 -3.27 -21.17 -19.45
N LEU A 126 -3.71 -21.98 -18.49
CA LEU A 126 -3.26 -23.36 -18.29
C LEU A 126 -3.66 -24.29 -19.45
N LEU A 127 -4.88 -24.12 -19.96
CA LEU A 127 -5.38 -24.88 -21.12
C LEU A 127 -4.56 -24.54 -22.37
N ALA A 128 -4.24 -23.27 -22.61
CA ALA A 128 -3.36 -22.86 -23.70
C ALA A 128 -1.94 -23.44 -23.53
N LEU A 129 -1.37 -23.39 -22.31
CA LEU A 129 -0.05 -23.96 -21.99
C LEU A 129 0.01 -25.47 -22.34
N LEU A 130 -0.97 -26.25 -21.88
CA LEU A 130 -1.06 -27.67 -22.17
C LEU A 130 -1.36 -27.96 -23.65
N GLY A 131 -2.11 -27.09 -24.33
CA GLY A 131 -2.32 -27.18 -25.79
C GLY A 131 -1.00 -27.11 -26.56
N PHE A 132 -0.10 -26.19 -26.19
CA PHE A 132 1.26 -26.14 -26.75
C PHE A 132 2.07 -27.41 -26.42
N ALA A 133 1.98 -27.91 -25.18
CA ALA A 133 2.65 -29.17 -24.81
C ALA A 133 2.14 -30.37 -25.65
N VAL A 134 0.83 -30.44 -25.95
CA VAL A 134 0.24 -31.47 -26.83
C VAL A 134 0.73 -31.33 -28.26
N VAL A 135 0.74 -30.13 -28.85
CA VAL A 135 1.31 -29.92 -30.20
C VAL A 135 2.78 -30.35 -30.22
N ALA A 136 3.53 -30.02 -29.18
CA ALA A 136 4.94 -30.35 -29.08
C ALA A 136 5.22 -31.86 -28.98
N VAL A 137 4.32 -32.67 -28.40
CA VAL A 137 4.41 -34.15 -28.40
C VAL A 137 4.44 -34.72 -29.82
N PHE A 138 3.76 -34.10 -30.79
CA PHE A 138 3.76 -34.55 -32.19
C PHE A 138 4.92 -33.97 -33.03
N VAL A 139 5.55 -32.88 -32.58
CA VAL A 139 6.60 -32.16 -33.34
C VAL A 139 8.02 -32.45 -32.83
N ALA A 140 8.19 -32.85 -31.57
CA ALA A 140 9.47 -33.15 -30.92
C ALA A 140 9.56 -34.63 -30.49
N THR A 141 9.42 -35.54 -31.45
CA THR A 141 9.39 -37.01 -31.23
C THR A 141 10.66 -37.52 -30.53
N ASP A 142 11.81 -36.93 -30.87
CA ASP A 142 13.15 -37.18 -30.28
C ASP A 142 13.23 -36.99 -28.76
N PHE A 143 12.25 -36.30 -28.18
CA PHE A 143 12.14 -36.13 -26.73
C PHE A 143 11.13 -37.09 -26.11
N THR A 144 9.98 -37.32 -26.77
CA THR A 144 8.95 -38.24 -26.26
C THR A 144 9.43 -39.69 -26.18
N GLU A 145 10.36 -40.09 -27.05
CA GLU A 145 11.01 -41.41 -27.02
C GLU A 145 11.90 -41.60 -25.78
N LYS A 146 12.48 -40.52 -25.23
CA LYS A 146 13.40 -40.57 -24.07
C LYS A 146 12.70 -40.71 -22.72
N ILE A 147 11.40 -40.41 -22.64
CA ILE A 147 10.62 -40.50 -21.41
C ILE A 147 9.36 -41.32 -21.67
N PRO A 148 9.36 -42.62 -21.31
CA PRO A 148 8.23 -43.50 -21.55
C PRO A 148 6.91 -42.91 -21.06
N ASN A 149 5.89 -42.99 -21.91
CA ASN A 149 4.51 -42.56 -21.66
C ASN A 149 4.28 -41.06 -21.44
N LEU A 150 5.29 -40.18 -21.46
CA LEU A 150 5.10 -38.74 -21.20
C LEU A 150 4.08 -38.10 -22.16
N GLY A 151 4.11 -38.46 -23.44
CA GLY A 151 3.13 -38.01 -24.42
C GLY A 151 1.69 -38.38 -24.05
N TYR A 152 1.46 -39.64 -23.64
CA TYR A 152 0.14 -40.11 -23.19
C TYR A 152 -0.34 -39.37 -21.93
N TRP A 153 0.55 -39.09 -20.97
CA TRP A 153 0.20 -38.30 -19.79
C TRP A 153 -0.21 -36.86 -20.14
N ILE A 154 0.54 -36.19 -21.02
CA ILE A 154 0.24 -34.81 -21.46
C ILE A 154 -1.10 -34.76 -22.19
N VAL A 155 -1.31 -35.65 -23.18
CA VAL A 155 -2.56 -35.74 -23.94
C VAL A 155 -3.74 -36.11 -23.04
N GLY A 156 -3.57 -37.08 -22.14
CA GLY A 156 -4.59 -37.51 -21.19
C GLY A 156 -5.04 -36.40 -20.23
N ILE A 157 -4.09 -35.63 -19.67
CA ILE A 157 -4.39 -34.48 -18.81
C ILE A 157 -5.13 -33.38 -19.59
N PHE A 158 -4.69 -33.09 -20.82
CA PHE A 158 -5.33 -32.09 -21.68
C PHE A 158 -6.76 -32.48 -22.07
N LEU A 159 -6.97 -33.73 -22.50
CA LEU A 159 -8.31 -34.27 -22.78
C LEU A 159 -9.19 -34.26 -21.52
N ALA A 160 -8.67 -34.65 -20.36
CA ALA A 160 -9.40 -34.58 -19.09
C ALA A 160 -9.83 -33.15 -18.75
N MET A 161 -8.98 -32.13 -18.99
CA MET A 161 -9.35 -30.73 -18.81
C MET A 161 -10.41 -30.24 -19.80
N ILE A 162 -10.34 -30.65 -21.07
CA ILE A 162 -11.38 -30.34 -22.07
C ILE A 162 -12.72 -30.97 -21.68
N LEU A 163 -12.72 -32.27 -21.36
CA LEU A 163 -13.91 -33.01 -20.95
C LEU A 163 -14.52 -32.45 -19.67
N PHE A 164 -13.70 -32.09 -18.67
CA PHE A 164 -14.15 -31.42 -17.45
C PHE A 164 -14.81 -30.05 -17.74
N THR A 165 -14.23 -29.28 -18.67
CA THR A 165 -14.80 -27.99 -19.10
C THR A 165 -16.14 -28.19 -19.82
N ALA A 166 -16.20 -29.11 -20.77
CA ALA A 166 -17.42 -29.45 -21.51
C ALA A 166 -18.52 -29.93 -20.55
N PHE A 167 -18.20 -30.81 -19.61
CA PHE A 167 -19.10 -31.31 -18.58
C PHE A 167 -19.70 -30.18 -17.73
N ILE A 168 -18.89 -29.22 -17.30
CA ILE A 168 -19.34 -28.03 -16.56
C ILE A 168 -20.33 -27.18 -17.36
N PHE A 169 -20.11 -27.02 -18.68
CA PHE A 169 -21.02 -26.25 -19.53
C PHE A 169 -22.32 -26.98 -19.90
N VAL A 170 -22.27 -28.32 -20.01
CA VAL A 170 -23.39 -29.13 -20.51
C VAL A 170 -24.39 -29.50 -19.42
N ASN A 171 -23.96 -30.00 -18.24
CA ASN A 171 -24.86 -30.81 -17.40
C ASN A 171 -24.92 -30.46 -15.89
N GLN A 172 -25.50 -29.29 -15.59
CA GLN A 172 -25.64 -28.77 -14.23
C GLN A 172 -26.51 -29.65 -13.29
N LYS A 173 -27.51 -30.39 -13.82
CA LYS A 173 -28.33 -31.34 -13.04
C LYS A 173 -27.57 -32.60 -12.60
N TYR A 174 -26.48 -32.96 -13.28
CA TYR A 174 -25.66 -34.13 -12.94
C TYR A 174 -24.52 -33.77 -11.97
N LEU A 175 -24.02 -32.54 -11.99
CA LEU A 175 -23.05 -32.05 -10.99
C LEU A 175 -23.59 -32.14 -9.55
N THR A 176 -24.90 -31.97 -9.35
CA THR A 176 -25.54 -32.18 -8.04
C THR A 176 -25.63 -33.67 -7.70
N ARG A 177 -26.16 -34.53 -8.59
CA ARG A 177 -26.29 -35.99 -8.36
C ARG A 177 -24.94 -36.71 -8.18
N ILE A 178 -23.93 -36.36 -8.96
CA ILE A 178 -22.56 -36.89 -8.80
C ILE A 178 -21.92 -36.36 -7.52
N GLY A 179 -22.36 -35.20 -7.02
CA GLY A 179 -22.00 -34.71 -5.70
C GLY A 179 -22.31 -35.71 -4.59
N ASP A 180 -23.37 -36.51 -4.72
CA ASP A 180 -23.83 -37.44 -3.66
C ASP A 180 -22.91 -38.68 -3.57
N LEU A 181 -22.35 -39.13 -4.70
CA LEU A 181 -21.24 -40.11 -4.75
C LEU A 181 -19.97 -39.62 -4.03
N PHE A 182 -19.79 -38.29 -3.89
CA PHE A 182 -18.62 -37.65 -3.28
C PHE A 182 -18.82 -37.24 -1.81
N ASP A 183 -19.91 -37.63 -1.13
CA ASP A 183 -20.13 -37.32 0.29
C ASP A 183 -19.32 -38.18 1.28
N LYS A 184 -18.53 -39.14 0.78
CA LYS A 184 -17.52 -39.87 1.56
C LYS A 184 -16.56 -38.88 2.25
N PRO A 185 -16.14 -39.12 3.51
CA PRO A 185 -15.46 -38.12 4.34
C PRO A 185 -14.14 -37.57 3.77
N GLY A 186 -13.45 -38.27 2.86
CA GLY A 186 -12.26 -37.76 2.17
C GLY A 186 -12.51 -36.82 0.98
N LEU A 187 -13.71 -36.83 0.38
CA LEU A 187 -13.97 -36.21 -0.93
C LEU A 187 -14.76 -34.89 -0.86
N LYS A 188 -15.26 -34.51 0.32
CA LYS A 188 -15.98 -33.24 0.56
C LYS A 188 -15.18 -31.99 0.14
N LEU A 189 -13.86 -32.01 0.25
CA LEU A 189 -12.99 -30.90 -0.20
C LEU A 189 -13.01 -30.76 -1.73
N PHE A 190 -12.99 -31.88 -2.46
CA PHE A 190 -13.05 -31.92 -3.92
C PHE A 190 -14.41 -31.45 -4.43
N LYS A 191 -15.52 -31.93 -3.83
CA LYS A 191 -16.90 -31.46 -4.07
C LYS A 191 -17.01 -29.93 -3.95
N LYS A 192 -16.40 -29.34 -2.91
CA LYS A 192 -16.39 -27.88 -2.67
C LYS A 192 -15.57 -27.11 -3.72
N GLN A 193 -14.39 -27.61 -4.11
CA GLN A 193 -13.55 -27.01 -5.16
C GLN A 193 -14.26 -27.06 -6.52
N ALA A 194 -14.78 -28.22 -6.91
CA ALA A 194 -15.48 -28.44 -8.18
C ALA A 194 -16.74 -27.56 -8.31
N LYS A 195 -17.55 -27.43 -7.24
CA LYS A 195 -18.71 -26.53 -7.23
C LYS A 195 -18.29 -25.07 -7.44
N LYS A 196 -17.29 -24.58 -6.70
CA LYS A 196 -16.77 -23.20 -6.86
C LYS A 196 -16.28 -22.94 -8.29
N PHE A 197 -15.65 -23.94 -8.90
CA PHE A 197 -15.14 -23.86 -10.26
C PHE A 197 -16.28 -23.83 -11.30
N SER A 198 -17.29 -24.69 -11.14
CA SER A 198 -18.52 -24.68 -11.96
C SER A 198 -19.29 -23.36 -11.84
N ASP A 199 -19.45 -22.82 -10.63
CA ASP A 199 -20.10 -21.52 -10.38
C ASP A 199 -19.35 -20.36 -11.06
N ALA A 200 -18.01 -20.42 -11.16
CA ALA A 200 -17.21 -19.43 -11.89
C ALA A 200 -17.47 -19.51 -13.41
N PHE A 201 -17.43 -20.69 -14.01
CA PHE A 201 -17.71 -20.87 -15.44
C PHE A 201 -19.16 -20.56 -15.81
N ARG A 202 -20.12 -20.76 -14.90
CA ARG A 202 -21.52 -20.33 -15.07
C ARG A 202 -21.64 -18.83 -15.33
N GLY A 203 -20.77 -18.01 -14.76
CA GLY A 203 -20.70 -16.56 -14.99
C GLY A 203 -20.41 -16.16 -16.45
N PHE A 204 -19.92 -17.10 -17.27
CA PHE A 204 -19.61 -16.91 -18.69
C PHE A 204 -20.53 -17.70 -19.63
N ARG A 205 -21.60 -18.35 -19.12
CA ARG A 205 -22.58 -19.05 -19.97
C ARG A 205 -23.22 -18.07 -20.95
N GLY A 206 -23.24 -18.42 -22.23
CA GLY A 206 -23.70 -17.55 -23.32
C GLY A 206 -22.69 -16.49 -23.79
N LYS A 207 -21.56 -16.28 -23.11
CA LYS A 207 -20.52 -15.29 -23.48
C LYS A 207 -19.43 -15.89 -24.39
N LYS A 208 -19.83 -16.67 -25.40
CA LYS A 208 -18.93 -17.46 -26.27
C LYS A 208 -17.80 -16.62 -26.89
N GLY A 209 -18.12 -15.43 -27.43
CA GLY A 209 -17.12 -14.55 -28.06
C GLY A 209 -16.02 -14.06 -27.10
N ALA A 210 -16.36 -13.79 -25.84
CA ALA A 210 -15.38 -13.37 -24.84
C ALA A 210 -14.44 -14.53 -24.44
N LEU A 211 -14.98 -15.74 -24.32
CA LEU A 211 -14.17 -16.94 -24.06
C LEU A 211 -13.27 -17.28 -25.26
N PHE A 212 -13.76 -17.16 -26.49
CA PHE A 212 -12.99 -17.35 -27.72
C PHE A 212 -11.79 -16.39 -27.78
N TRP A 213 -12.03 -15.08 -27.67
CA TRP A 213 -10.94 -14.10 -27.69
C TRP A 213 -9.98 -14.25 -26.50
N ALA A 214 -10.48 -14.65 -25.32
CA ALA A 214 -9.61 -14.95 -24.19
C ALA A 214 -8.73 -16.19 -24.43
N ILE A 215 -9.20 -17.23 -25.14
CA ILE A 215 -8.39 -18.39 -25.55
C ILE A 215 -7.36 -17.98 -26.60
N VAL A 216 -7.77 -17.28 -27.67
CA VAL A 216 -6.85 -16.78 -28.71
C VAL A 216 -5.72 -15.96 -28.09
N LEU A 217 -6.05 -15.02 -27.20
CA LEU A 217 -5.06 -14.19 -26.51
C LEU A 217 -4.21 -15.01 -25.51
N SER A 218 -4.74 -16.10 -24.95
CA SER A 218 -3.93 -17.04 -24.15
C SER A 218 -2.91 -17.79 -25.00
N LEU A 219 -3.26 -18.19 -26.23
CA LEU A 219 -2.33 -18.84 -27.16
C LEU A 219 -1.22 -17.88 -27.63
N VAL A 220 -1.58 -16.64 -27.99
CA VAL A 220 -0.62 -15.57 -28.32
C VAL A 220 0.33 -15.30 -27.15
N LEU A 221 -0.19 -15.28 -25.91
CA LEU A 221 0.64 -15.16 -24.71
C LEU A 221 1.63 -16.31 -24.55
N GLN A 222 1.26 -17.56 -24.88
CA GLN A 222 2.22 -18.67 -24.84
C GLN A 222 3.33 -18.53 -25.89
N ILE A 223 3.01 -18.08 -27.11
CA ILE A 223 4.01 -17.78 -28.14
C ILE A 223 4.98 -16.70 -27.63
N ASN A 224 4.45 -15.60 -27.06
CA ASN A 224 5.26 -14.53 -26.47
C ASN A 224 6.20 -15.06 -25.37
N VAL A 225 5.73 -15.95 -24.50
CA VAL A 225 6.54 -16.59 -23.45
C VAL A 225 7.61 -17.51 -24.03
N ILE A 226 7.28 -18.32 -25.05
CA ILE A 226 8.23 -19.23 -25.71
C ILE A 226 9.34 -18.45 -26.43
N VAL A 227 8.97 -17.40 -27.17
CA VAL A 227 9.94 -16.49 -27.83
C VAL A 227 10.81 -15.78 -26.78
N HIS A 228 10.22 -15.29 -25.68
CA HIS A 228 10.96 -14.67 -24.58
C HIS A 228 12.10 -15.58 -24.05
N TYR A 229 11.81 -16.83 -23.74
CA TYR A 229 12.82 -17.78 -23.28
C TYR A 229 13.83 -18.13 -24.40
N TRP A 230 13.36 -18.38 -25.63
CA TRP A 230 14.26 -18.66 -26.76
C TRP A 230 15.27 -17.51 -26.99
N LEU A 231 14.84 -16.25 -26.87
CA LEU A 231 15.75 -15.09 -26.95
C LEU A 231 16.80 -15.08 -25.84
N ILE A 232 16.47 -15.46 -24.59
CA ILE A 232 17.48 -15.59 -23.52
C ILE A 232 18.50 -16.68 -23.87
N ALA A 233 18.04 -17.79 -24.47
CA ALA A 233 18.93 -18.86 -24.90
C ALA A 233 19.88 -18.41 -26.02
N THR A 234 19.36 -17.73 -27.04
CA THR A 234 20.17 -17.14 -28.11
C THR A 234 21.14 -16.08 -27.57
N ALA A 235 20.72 -15.25 -26.62
CA ALA A 235 21.59 -14.25 -25.98
C ALA A 235 22.79 -14.89 -25.27
N LEU A 236 22.64 -16.09 -24.70
CA LEU A 236 23.68 -16.87 -24.03
C LEU A 236 24.51 -17.78 -24.97
N GLY A 237 24.33 -17.63 -26.29
CA GLY A 237 25.02 -18.43 -27.30
C GLY A 237 24.54 -19.89 -27.36
N MET A 238 23.35 -20.22 -26.84
CA MET A 238 22.79 -21.57 -26.93
C MET A 238 22.10 -21.73 -28.29
N ASN A 239 22.75 -22.44 -29.23
CA ASN A 239 22.22 -22.69 -30.58
C ASN A 239 21.14 -23.78 -30.60
N ILE A 240 20.00 -23.51 -29.95
CA ILE A 240 18.88 -24.43 -29.81
C ILE A 240 17.68 -23.88 -30.60
N SER A 241 17.12 -24.70 -31.48
CA SER A 241 15.94 -24.34 -32.28
C SER A 241 14.73 -23.99 -31.41
N ILE A 242 13.99 -22.93 -31.79
CA ILE A 242 12.75 -22.50 -31.14
C ILE A 242 11.71 -23.63 -31.05
N VAL A 243 11.74 -24.59 -31.97
CA VAL A 243 10.87 -25.78 -31.95
C VAL A 243 11.04 -26.60 -30.66
N LYS A 244 12.26 -26.66 -30.10
CA LYS A 244 12.49 -27.32 -28.81
C LYS A 244 11.90 -26.53 -27.65
N PHE A 245 11.89 -25.20 -27.72
CA PHE A 245 11.24 -24.36 -26.70
C PHE A 245 9.71 -24.48 -26.68
N LEU A 246 9.06 -24.81 -27.82
CA LEU A 246 7.64 -25.17 -27.86
C LEU A 246 7.30 -26.36 -26.95
N PHE A 247 8.24 -27.30 -26.77
CA PHE A 247 8.11 -28.44 -25.86
C PHE A 247 8.52 -28.07 -24.43
N ILE A 248 9.75 -27.56 -24.29
CA ILE A 248 10.43 -27.40 -23.00
C ILE A 248 9.72 -26.40 -22.10
N ILE A 249 9.32 -25.24 -22.64
CA ILE A 249 8.81 -24.14 -21.83
C ILE A 249 7.41 -24.44 -21.27
N PRO A 250 6.43 -24.94 -22.04
CA PRO A 250 5.12 -25.29 -21.48
C PRO A 250 5.18 -26.35 -20.39
N ILE A 251 6.00 -27.40 -20.58
CA ILE A 251 6.13 -28.49 -19.60
C ILE A 251 6.88 -28.03 -18.35
N ALA A 252 8.00 -27.30 -18.51
CA ALA A 252 8.73 -26.74 -17.37
C ALA A 252 7.84 -25.79 -16.56
N LEU A 253 7.10 -24.89 -17.20
CA LEU A 253 6.16 -23.99 -16.51
C LEU A 253 5.02 -24.74 -15.82
N PHE A 254 4.47 -25.79 -16.45
CA PHE A 254 3.44 -26.63 -15.83
C PHE A 254 3.96 -27.33 -14.57
N VAL A 255 5.15 -27.95 -14.63
CA VAL A 255 5.76 -28.61 -13.46
C VAL A 255 6.13 -27.59 -12.38
N MET A 256 6.59 -26.39 -12.75
CA MET A 256 6.86 -25.29 -11.80
C MET A 256 5.61 -24.74 -11.10
N MET A 257 4.40 -24.97 -11.62
CA MET A 257 3.15 -24.64 -10.91
C MET A 257 2.85 -25.60 -9.75
N VAL A 258 3.47 -26.78 -9.71
CA VAL A 258 3.31 -27.74 -8.62
C VAL A 258 4.00 -27.19 -7.36
N PRO A 259 3.30 -27.04 -6.23
CA PRO A 259 3.81 -26.26 -5.10
C PRO A 259 4.76 -27.06 -4.19
N ILE A 260 5.69 -27.83 -4.75
CA ILE A 260 6.69 -28.67 -4.05
C ILE A 260 7.93 -27.90 -3.58
N SER A 261 8.25 -26.77 -4.21
CA SER A 261 9.38 -25.90 -3.89
C SER A 261 8.92 -24.45 -3.73
N ILE A 262 9.78 -23.56 -3.22
CA ILE A 262 9.45 -22.15 -2.99
C ILE A 262 9.69 -21.36 -4.28
N ASN A 263 8.63 -20.80 -4.86
CA ASN A 263 8.68 -20.05 -6.13
C ASN A 263 9.47 -20.76 -7.26
N ALA A 264 9.34 -22.09 -7.31
CA ALA A 264 10.08 -23.01 -8.18
C ALA A 264 11.63 -23.01 -8.02
N ILE A 265 12.20 -22.37 -7.00
CA ILE A 265 13.64 -22.29 -6.77
C ILE A 265 14.24 -23.70 -6.57
N GLY A 266 15.32 -24.00 -7.30
CA GLY A 266 15.96 -25.31 -7.38
C GLY A 266 15.28 -26.23 -8.39
N LEU A 267 13.94 -26.27 -8.39
CA LEU A 267 13.16 -27.04 -9.37
C LEU A 267 13.35 -26.50 -10.79
N ARG A 268 13.28 -25.18 -10.98
CA ARG A 268 13.46 -24.50 -12.27
C ARG A 268 14.80 -24.85 -12.91
N GLU A 269 15.87 -24.70 -12.15
CA GLU A 269 17.24 -24.96 -12.61
C GLU A 269 17.41 -26.42 -13.01
N ASN A 270 16.93 -27.37 -12.20
CA ASN A 270 16.98 -28.81 -12.53
C ASN A 270 16.16 -29.15 -13.78
N LEU A 271 14.94 -28.59 -13.93
CA LEU A 271 14.11 -28.80 -15.11
C LEU A 271 14.81 -28.29 -16.37
N TYR A 272 15.35 -27.08 -16.36
CA TYR A 272 16.06 -26.55 -17.52
C TYR A 272 17.35 -27.32 -17.81
N VAL A 273 18.12 -27.77 -16.80
CA VAL A 273 19.29 -28.64 -17.02
C VAL A 273 18.86 -29.96 -17.66
N PHE A 274 17.80 -30.58 -17.16
CA PHE A 274 17.25 -31.82 -17.72
C PHE A 274 16.79 -31.66 -19.18
N PHE A 275 16.11 -30.55 -19.52
CA PHE A 275 15.56 -30.32 -20.84
C PHE A 275 16.56 -29.77 -21.88
N LEU A 276 17.49 -28.89 -21.49
CA LEU A 276 18.37 -28.16 -22.43
C LEU A 276 19.75 -28.82 -22.62
N LYS A 277 20.28 -29.54 -21.61
CA LYS A 277 21.59 -30.22 -21.69
C LYS A 277 21.67 -31.24 -22.85
N PRO A 278 20.61 -32.01 -23.20
CA PRO A 278 20.64 -32.89 -24.37
C PRO A 278 20.80 -32.19 -25.72
N TYR A 279 20.62 -30.86 -25.78
CA TYR A 279 20.77 -30.03 -26.98
C TYR A 279 22.08 -29.23 -27.00
N GLY A 280 23.11 -29.71 -26.30
CA GLY A 280 24.48 -29.18 -26.36
C GLY A 280 24.77 -27.97 -25.47
N ALA A 281 23.78 -27.46 -24.72
CA ALA A 281 24.00 -26.36 -23.78
C ALA A 281 24.77 -26.82 -22.53
N SER A 282 25.77 -26.03 -22.11
CA SER A 282 26.50 -26.29 -20.87
C SER A 282 25.64 -26.02 -19.63
N VAL A 283 25.91 -26.73 -18.53
CA VAL A 283 25.18 -26.53 -17.26
C VAL A 283 25.30 -25.07 -16.77
N ALA A 284 26.46 -24.44 -16.98
CA ALA A 284 26.68 -23.02 -16.65
C ALA A 284 25.75 -22.08 -17.43
N GLN A 285 25.64 -22.24 -18.76
CA GLN A 285 24.72 -21.45 -19.59
C GLN A 285 23.26 -21.67 -19.18
N ILE A 286 22.87 -22.90 -18.85
CA ILE A 286 21.50 -23.23 -18.47
C ILE A 286 21.11 -22.61 -17.10
N ILE A 287 22.03 -22.57 -16.14
CA ILE A 287 21.79 -21.89 -14.87
C ILE A 287 21.75 -20.37 -15.07
N ALA A 288 22.65 -19.81 -15.87
CA ALA A 288 22.61 -18.40 -16.25
C ALA A 288 21.27 -18.02 -16.93
N PHE A 289 20.78 -18.86 -17.84
CA PHE A 289 19.45 -18.75 -18.47
C PHE A 289 18.33 -18.72 -17.42
N SER A 290 18.34 -19.67 -16.48
CA SER A 290 17.34 -19.74 -15.39
C SER A 290 17.33 -18.47 -14.54
N TRP A 291 18.52 -17.98 -14.17
CA TRP A 291 18.71 -16.82 -13.30
C TRP A 291 18.41 -15.50 -14.00
N ILE A 292 18.75 -15.36 -15.27
CA ILE A 292 18.40 -14.17 -16.08
C ILE A 292 16.88 -14.09 -16.26
N ALA A 293 16.23 -15.19 -16.64
CA ALA A 293 14.77 -15.22 -16.78
C ALA A 293 14.06 -14.88 -15.46
N TYR A 294 14.51 -15.44 -14.33
CA TYR A 294 13.95 -15.12 -13.03
C TYR A 294 14.29 -13.69 -12.58
N GLY A 295 15.48 -13.19 -12.87
CA GLY A 295 15.91 -11.81 -12.58
C GLY A 295 15.05 -10.77 -13.29
N MET A 296 14.67 -11.02 -14.54
CA MET A 296 13.70 -10.18 -15.27
C MET A 296 12.33 -10.13 -14.57
N ILE A 297 11.82 -11.29 -14.11
CA ILE A 297 10.57 -11.38 -13.35
C ILE A 297 10.67 -10.64 -12.01
N LEU A 298 11.82 -10.73 -11.31
CA LEU A 298 12.08 -10.00 -10.08
C LEU A 298 12.09 -8.49 -10.30
N LEU A 299 12.79 -8.01 -11.34
CA LEU A 299 12.88 -6.59 -11.70
C LEU A 299 11.48 -5.99 -11.97
N LEU A 300 10.64 -6.70 -12.71
CA LEU A 300 9.25 -6.26 -12.96
C LEU A 300 8.39 -6.26 -11.70
N GLY A 301 8.61 -7.20 -10.79
CA GLY A 301 7.97 -7.18 -9.47
C GLY A 301 8.39 -5.97 -8.64
N ILE A 302 9.67 -5.58 -8.67
CA ILE A 302 10.15 -4.36 -8.00
C ILE A 302 9.43 -3.13 -8.57
N LEU A 303 9.33 -3.01 -9.90
CA LEU A 303 8.56 -1.93 -10.55
C LEU A 303 7.08 -1.94 -10.14
N GLY A 304 6.48 -3.12 -9.95
CA GLY A 304 5.14 -3.28 -9.38
C GLY A 304 5.00 -2.80 -7.93
N GLY A 305 6.03 -3.04 -7.10
CA GLY A 305 6.10 -2.56 -5.72
C GLY A 305 6.26 -1.04 -5.62
N VAL A 306 7.10 -0.46 -6.49
CA VAL A 306 7.21 1.00 -6.66
C VAL A 306 5.85 1.60 -7.07
N LEU A 307 5.16 0.97 -8.02
CA LEU A 307 3.83 1.43 -8.45
C LEU A 307 2.78 1.34 -7.34
N LEU A 308 2.86 0.33 -6.46
CA LEU A 308 2.02 0.22 -5.27
C LEU A 308 2.27 1.38 -4.29
N ALA A 309 3.52 1.74 -4.03
CA ALA A 309 3.88 2.83 -3.13
C ALA A 309 3.35 4.19 -3.61
N PHE A 310 3.37 4.45 -4.93
CA PHE A 310 2.83 5.70 -5.51
C PHE A 310 1.30 5.69 -5.71
N ARG A 311 0.59 4.62 -5.37
CA ARG A 311 -0.86 4.50 -5.60
C ARG A 311 -1.65 5.26 -4.53
N LYS A 312 -1.92 6.55 -4.77
CA LYS A 312 -2.84 7.36 -3.93
C LYS A 312 -4.13 6.60 -3.62
N GLN A 313 -4.41 6.40 -2.34
CA GLN A 313 -5.69 5.83 -1.90
C GLN A 313 -6.79 6.89 -2.07
N GLY A 314 -7.63 6.72 -3.09
CA GLY A 314 -8.79 7.59 -3.27
C GLY A 314 -9.77 7.48 -2.09
N LYS A 315 -9.88 8.54 -1.29
CA LYS A 315 -11.07 8.82 -0.48
C LYS A 315 -12.11 9.50 -1.38
N ARG A 316 -13.39 9.17 -1.18
CA ARG A 316 -14.51 9.87 -1.82
C ARG A 316 -14.65 11.25 -1.18
N PHE A 317 -14.92 12.28 -1.98
CA PHE A 317 -14.96 13.67 -1.53
C PHE A 317 -16.21 14.32 -2.13
N GLU A 318 -17.20 14.59 -1.29
CA GLU A 318 -18.42 15.34 -1.61
C GLU A 318 -18.69 16.28 -0.41
N ASP A 319 -18.95 17.55 -0.74
CA ASP A 319 -19.58 18.65 0.01
C ASP A 319 -18.99 19.16 1.35
N PHE A 320 -18.55 20.43 1.38
CA PHE A 320 -19.40 21.58 1.79
C PHE A 320 -18.67 22.94 1.64
N ASN A 321 -19.42 24.04 1.47
CA ASN A 321 -18.96 25.43 1.32
C ASN A 321 -19.99 26.41 1.96
N ALA A 322 -19.61 27.69 2.20
CA ALA A 322 -20.41 28.81 2.82
C ALA A 322 -20.53 28.76 4.38
N ILE A 323 -20.58 29.81 5.22
CA ILE A 323 -20.72 31.31 5.16
C ILE A 323 -20.31 31.91 6.56
N SER A 324 -20.36 33.21 6.91
CA SER A 324 -19.43 34.33 6.62
C SER A 324 -19.64 35.57 7.56
N GLY A 325 -18.59 36.23 8.07
CA GLY A 325 -18.62 37.57 8.75
C GLY A 325 -18.78 37.61 10.29
N GLU A 326 -18.49 38.70 11.03
CA GLU A 326 -17.76 39.96 10.71
C GLU A 326 -17.42 40.79 12.01
N ASN A 327 -16.40 41.66 11.95
CA ASN A 327 -16.12 42.90 12.75
C ASN A 327 -15.60 42.91 14.21
N GLY A 328 -14.46 43.62 14.43
CA GLY A 328 -14.41 44.73 15.41
C GLY A 328 -13.17 44.97 16.32
N MET A 329 -12.11 45.65 15.81
CA MET A 329 -11.19 46.60 16.51
C MET A 329 -10.45 46.23 17.84
N ALA A 330 -9.33 46.86 18.22
CA ALA A 330 -8.17 47.44 17.51
C ALA A 330 -7.08 47.81 18.54
N GLU A 331 -5.83 47.42 18.30
CA GLU A 331 -4.62 48.05 18.90
C GLU A 331 -3.49 48.06 17.86
N THR A 332 -2.41 48.80 18.10
CA THR A 332 -1.67 49.53 17.04
C THR A 332 -0.93 48.69 15.97
N LYS A 333 -1.26 49.00 14.70
CA LYS A 333 -0.93 48.19 13.50
C LYS A 333 0.53 48.17 13.05
N GLU A 334 1.30 49.24 13.29
CA GLU A 334 2.56 49.46 12.55
C GLU A 334 3.70 48.52 12.96
N ALA A 335 3.82 48.18 14.25
CA ALA A 335 4.87 47.28 14.73
C ALA A 335 4.64 45.81 14.34
N VAL A 336 3.37 45.44 14.09
CA VAL A 336 2.95 44.05 13.77
C VAL A 336 3.01 43.79 12.27
N ASN A 337 2.55 44.74 11.45
CA ASN A 337 2.51 44.62 9.99
C ASN A 337 3.87 44.30 9.36
N ALA A 338 4.96 44.96 9.82
CA ALA A 338 6.28 44.86 9.21
C ALA A 338 6.95 43.47 9.32
N ARG A 339 6.51 42.61 10.25
CA ARG A 339 6.98 41.21 10.35
C ARG A 339 6.12 40.23 9.57
N GLN A 340 4.83 40.50 9.41
CA GLN A 340 3.85 39.51 8.96
C GLN A 340 3.56 39.52 7.47
N GLU A 341 3.84 40.61 6.75
CA GLU A 341 3.65 40.71 5.30
C GLU A 341 4.49 39.67 4.51
N LYS A 342 5.51 39.09 5.15
CA LYS A 342 6.37 38.03 4.62
C LYS A 342 5.71 36.65 4.56
N GLU A 343 5.18 36.16 5.68
CA GLU A 343 5.11 34.72 5.96
C GLU A 343 4.06 33.94 5.13
N ILE A 344 2.87 34.53 4.92
CA ILE A 344 1.80 33.92 4.11
C ILE A 344 2.25 33.77 2.66
N LEU A 345 2.91 34.81 2.16
CA LEU A 345 3.43 34.87 0.80
C LEU A 345 4.60 33.89 0.63
N ASP A 346 5.42 33.69 1.68
CA ASP A 346 6.63 32.88 1.63
C ASP A 346 6.41 31.37 1.46
N THR A 347 5.29 30.77 1.90
CA THR A 347 5.05 29.33 1.63
C THR A 347 4.68 29.05 0.17
N GLN A 348 3.84 29.89 -0.43
CA GLN A 348 3.52 29.78 -1.86
C GLN A 348 4.69 30.23 -2.73
N LYS A 349 5.39 31.32 -2.37
CA LYS A 349 6.64 31.74 -3.01
C LYS A 349 7.69 30.63 -2.93
N ALA A 350 8.00 30.04 -1.78
CA ALA A 350 8.99 28.97 -1.70
C ALA A 350 8.66 27.77 -2.59
N LEU A 351 7.38 27.39 -2.71
CA LEU A 351 6.96 26.35 -3.66
C LEU A 351 7.09 26.77 -5.12
N LEU A 352 6.82 28.03 -5.46
CA LEU A 352 6.82 28.56 -6.84
C LEU A 352 8.15 29.20 -7.28
N ASP A 353 9.09 29.46 -6.38
CA ASP A 353 10.34 30.20 -6.63
C ASP A 353 11.23 29.46 -7.62
N GLU A 354 11.28 29.90 -8.87
CA GLU A 354 12.02 29.25 -9.94
C GLU A 354 13.55 29.20 -9.68
N LYS A 355 14.06 30.04 -8.77
CA LYS A 355 15.49 30.07 -8.40
C LYS A 355 15.88 28.94 -7.45
N LYS A 356 14.95 28.37 -6.69
CA LYS A 356 15.21 27.23 -5.78
C LYS A 356 15.01 25.89 -6.48
N SER A 357 16.00 25.00 -6.37
CA SER A 357 15.87 23.63 -6.87
C SER A 357 14.76 22.86 -6.14
N LYS A 358 14.14 21.87 -6.79
CA LYS A 358 13.06 21.06 -6.18
C LYS A 358 13.51 20.37 -4.88
N ALA A 359 14.79 19.99 -4.78
CA ALA A 359 15.36 19.41 -3.57
C ALA A 359 15.48 20.45 -2.43
N ALA A 360 15.93 21.66 -2.73
CA ALA A 360 16.00 22.75 -1.75
C ALA A 360 14.61 23.10 -1.20
N LYS A 361 13.62 23.27 -2.09
CA LYS A 361 12.21 23.49 -1.71
C LYS A 361 11.64 22.39 -0.81
N TYR A 362 12.01 21.14 -1.10
CA TYR A 362 11.60 19.98 -0.29
C TYR A 362 12.26 19.98 1.10
N GLN A 363 13.56 20.22 1.16
CA GLN A 363 14.31 20.33 2.43
C GLN A 363 13.75 21.45 3.32
N GLU A 364 13.47 22.62 2.73
CA GLU A 364 12.85 23.76 3.40
C GLU A 364 11.44 23.42 3.93
N LEU A 365 10.59 22.78 3.13
CA LEU A 365 9.20 22.49 3.52
C LEU A 365 9.03 21.29 4.48
N PHE A 366 9.94 20.30 4.43
CA PHE A 366 9.79 19.06 5.21
C PHE A 366 10.84 18.89 6.31
N LEU A 367 12.07 19.35 6.12
CA LEU A 367 13.15 19.18 7.11
C LEU A 367 13.40 20.44 7.94
N GLY A 368 13.17 21.63 7.40
CA GLY A 368 13.59 22.91 8.01
C GLY A 368 15.11 23.12 8.01
N GLU A 369 15.88 22.23 7.37
CA GLU A 369 17.34 22.24 7.40
C GLU A 369 17.90 21.82 6.03
N SER A 370 18.96 22.52 5.59
CA SER A 370 19.70 22.14 4.39
C SER A 370 20.69 20.99 4.67
N GLY A 371 20.84 20.08 3.71
CA GLY A 371 21.85 19.02 3.76
C GLY A 371 21.40 17.72 3.09
N PHE A 372 22.17 17.26 2.10
CA PHE A 372 21.86 16.04 1.34
C PHE A 372 21.76 14.80 2.24
N PHE A 373 22.71 14.60 3.16
CA PHE A 373 22.71 13.44 4.07
C PHE A 373 21.57 13.49 5.09
N LYS A 374 21.16 14.68 5.56
CA LYS A 374 20.00 14.85 6.44
C LYS A 374 18.70 14.46 5.72
N MET A 375 18.53 14.95 4.49
CA MET A 375 17.44 14.58 3.59
C MET A 375 17.42 13.07 3.33
N LEU A 376 18.55 12.48 2.91
CA LEU A 376 18.64 11.04 2.63
C LEU A 376 18.32 10.17 3.85
N LYS A 377 18.80 10.55 5.04
CA LYS A 377 18.49 9.88 6.31
C LYS A 377 17.00 9.95 6.64
N TYR A 378 16.39 11.13 6.50
CA TYR A 378 14.95 11.34 6.69
C TYR A 378 14.14 10.50 5.70
N GLU A 379 14.45 10.58 4.40
CA GLU A 379 13.77 9.81 3.34
C GLU A 379 13.85 8.30 3.57
N LEU A 380 15.03 7.78 3.93
CA LEU A 380 15.23 6.36 4.20
C LEU A 380 14.35 5.88 5.36
N ILE A 381 14.30 6.63 6.46
CA ILE A 381 13.53 6.29 7.66
C ILE A 381 12.02 6.37 7.40
N ILE A 382 11.55 7.46 6.77
CA ILE A 382 10.14 7.66 6.46
C ILE A 382 9.65 6.61 5.43
N THR A 383 10.40 6.41 4.35
CA THR A 383 10.06 5.43 3.30
C THR A 383 10.05 3.99 3.81
N LEU A 384 10.97 3.64 4.71
CA LEU A 384 11.04 2.28 5.27
C LEU A 384 9.94 2.01 6.31
N CYS A 385 9.60 2.99 7.16
CA CYS A 385 8.90 2.72 8.42
C CYS A 385 7.49 3.34 8.54
N SER A 386 7.22 4.47 7.87
CA SER A 386 6.01 5.25 8.14
C SER A 386 4.73 4.47 7.83
N TRP A 387 4.65 3.85 6.65
CA TRP A 387 3.48 3.10 6.17
C TRP A 387 3.36 1.68 6.72
N MET A 388 4.38 1.16 7.41
CA MET A 388 4.43 -0.26 7.76
C MET A 388 3.44 -0.61 8.90
N PRO A 389 2.49 -1.54 8.70
CA PRO A 389 1.53 -1.91 9.74
C PRO A 389 2.08 -2.98 10.70
N GLY A 390 1.39 -3.16 11.83
CA GLY A 390 1.65 -4.23 12.80
C GLY A 390 2.89 -4.02 13.68
N ALA A 391 3.22 -5.05 14.46
CA ALA A 391 4.25 -4.98 15.50
C ALA A 391 5.65 -4.63 14.99
N LEU A 392 6.02 -5.08 13.78
CA LEU A 392 7.30 -4.73 13.15
C LEU A 392 7.36 -3.24 12.80
N GLY A 393 6.29 -2.69 12.22
CA GLY A 393 6.21 -1.26 11.90
C GLY A 393 6.26 -0.38 13.15
N LEU A 394 5.57 -0.78 14.22
CA LEU A 394 5.64 -0.12 15.52
C LEU A 394 7.07 -0.12 16.09
N LEU A 395 7.72 -1.30 16.13
CA LEU A 395 9.10 -1.43 16.61
C LEU A 395 10.07 -0.55 15.80
N LEU A 396 9.96 -0.56 14.47
CA LEU A 396 10.82 0.21 13.59
C LEU A 396 10.63 1.72 13.79
N ARG A 397 9.40 2.22 13.85
CA ARG A 397 9.17 3.66 14.11
C ARG A 397 9.68 4.08 15.49
N SER A 398 9.38 3.31 16.55
CA SER A 398 9.89 3.59 17.91
C SER A 398 11.42 3.49 18.04
N LYS A 399 12.14 2.90 17.08
CA LYS A 399 13.62 2.88 17.05
C LYS A 399 14.25 3.87 16.08
N LEU A 400 13.59 4.18 14.97
CA LEU A 400 14.18 4.96 13.88
C LEU A 400 13.69 6.42 13.83
N TYR A 401 12.46 6.73 14.26
CA TYR A 401 12.01 8.13 14.37
C TYR A 401 12.83 8.95 15.38
N PRO A 402 13.28 8.42 16.53
CA PRO A 402 14.22 9.12 17.42
C PRO A 402 15.54 9.53 16.78
N LEU A 403 15.92 8.98 15.63
CA LEU A 403 17.14 9.36 14.92
C LEU A 403 16.99 10.66 14.11
N ILE A 404 15.76 11.11 13.84
CA ILE A 404 15.48 12.34 13.08
C ILE A 404 14.81 13.43 13.92
N LEU A 405 14.11 13.05 14.99
CA LEU A 405 13.43 13.97 15.91
C LEU A 405 14.41 14.67 16.87
N GLY A 406 14.09 15.90 17.27
CA GLY A 406 14.95 16.74 18.11
C GLY A 406 15.16 16.22 19.54
N LYS A 407 14.16 15.54 20.13
CA LYS A 407 14.29 14.74 21.37
C LYS A 407 13.13 13.75 21.44
N VAL A 408 13.40 12.51 21.87
CA VAL A 408 12.37 11.51 22.19
C VAL A 408 12.72 10.80 23.48
N GLY A 409 11.75 10.66 24.38
CA GLY A 409 11.87 9.94 25.63
C GLY A 409 11.75 8.41 25.49
N ARG A 410 11.58 7.76 26.63
CA ARG A 410 11.40 6.31 26.78
C ARG A 410 9.96 5.92 26.49
N ASN A 411 9.75 4.70 26.01
CA ASN A 411 8.41 4.11 25.81
C ASN A 411 7.47 4.98 24.94
N VAL A 412 8.00 5.56 23.85
CA VAL A 412 7.21 6.34 22.89
C VAL A 412 6.72 5.46 21.73
N ALA A 413 5.41 5.47 21.49
CA ALA A 413 4.75 4.71 20.44
C ALA A 413 4.29 5.61 19.29
N PHE A 414 4.59 5.21 18.05
CA PHE A 414 4.17 5.92 16.83
C PHE A 414 3.29 5.04 15.93
N GLY A 415 2.11 5.55 15.57
CA GLY A 415 1.15 4.96 14.65
C GLY A 415 1.61 4.96 13.20
N VAL A 416 0.82 4.32 12.35
CA VAL A 416 1.05 4.22 10.89
C VAL A 416 0.79 5.57 10.24
N ASN A 417 1.62 5.96 9.27
CA ASN A 417 1.53 7.22 8.51
C ASN A 417 1.57 8.50 9.37
N VAL A 418 2.21 8.49 10.55
CA VAL A 418 2.49 9.75 11.26
C VAL A 418 3.37 10.62 10.34
N THR A 419 2.85 11.78 9.96
CA THR A 419 3.56 12.78 9.15
C THR A 419 4.38 13.64 10.09
N ILE A 420 5.69 13.75 9.81
CA ILE A 420 6.64 14.49 10.64
C ILE A 420 7.33 15.49 9.73
N ARG A 421 7.25 16.78 10.06
CA ARG A 421 7.95 17.86 9.36
C ARG A 421 8.68 18.74 10.38
N HIS A 422 9.79 19.33 9.94
CA HIS A 422 10.71 20.06 10.80
C HIS A 422 11.15 19.21 12.02
N PRO A 423 11.58 17.95 11.81
CA PRO A 423 11.69 16.95 12.89
C PRO A 423 12.66 17.37 14.01
N GLY A 424 13.70 18.16 13.71
CA GLY A 424 14.62 18.72 14.70
C GLY A 424 13.96 19.65 15.73
N LYS A 425 12.81 20.24 15.39
CA LYS A 425 11.98 21.11 16.26
C LYS A 425 10.87 20.35 17.00
N ILE A 426 10.87 19.02 16.98
CA ILE A 426 9.89 18.19 17.70
C ILE A 426 10.57 17.50 18.90
N ARG A 427 10.01 17.71 20.09
CA ARG A 427 10.52 17.19 21.37
C ARG A 427 9.42 16.42 22.10
N ILE A 428 9.71 15.18 22.49
CA ILE A 428 8.73 14.25 23.08
C ILE A 428 9.29 13.67 24.39
N GLY A 429 8.48 13.66 25.44
CA GLY A 429 8.76 13.07 26.75
C GLY A 429 8.62 11.54 26.79
N ASP A 430 8.53 11.00 27.99
CA ASP A 430 8.41 9.57 28.27
C ASP A 430 6.94 9.11 28.23
N ASN A 431 6.69 7.85 27.85
CA ASN A 431 5.37 7.19 27.85
C ASN A 431 4.30 7.87 26.95
N VAL A 432 4.73 8.45 25.83
CA VAL A 432 3.85 9.14 24.87
C VAL A 432 3.32 8.19 23.79
N VAL A 433 2.05 8.34 23.43
CA VAL A 433 1.43 7.63 22.30
C VAL A 433 0.95 8.62 21.25
N ILE A 434 1.42 8.47 20.02
CA ILE A 434 0.98 9.24 18.85
C ILE A 434 0.38 8.25 17.86
N ASP A 435 -0.93 8.28 17.65
CA ASP A 435 -1.67 7.25 16.93
C ASP A 435 -1.68 7.48 15.39
N ASP A 436 -2.35 6.60 14.63
CA ASP A 436 -2.30 6.55 13.17
C ASP A 436 -2.71 7.85 12.48
N ASN A 437 -1.97 8.20 11.43
CA ASN A 437 -2.17 9.34 10.54
C ASN A 437 -2.16 10.73 11.23
N CYS A 438 -1.56 10.86 12.42
CA CYS A 438 -1.32 12.16 13.01
C CYS A 438 -0.35 12.99 12.15
N VAL A 439 -0.46 14.32 12.23
CA VAL A 439 0.48 15.26 11.60
C VAL A 439 1.16 16.06 12.69
N LEU A 440 2.50 16.09 12.67
CA LEU A 440 3.35 16.92 13.50
C LEU A 440 4.19 17.79 12.57
N ASP A 441 3.80 19.06 12.41
CA ASP A 441 4.48 20.01 11.54
C ASP A 441 5.03 21.19 12.36
N ALA A 442 6.28 21.08 12.79
CA ALA A 442 6.94 22.10 13.61
C ALA A 442 7.54 23.24 12.76
N LYS A 443 6.83 23.67 11.70
CA LYS A 443 7.29 24.72 10.78
C LYS A 443 7.43 26.08 11.48
N GLY A 444 8.39 26.85 11.01
CA GLY A 444 8.72 28.19 11.47
C GLY A 444 10.24 28.36 11.50
N ASP A 445 10.72 29.58 11.34
CA ASP A 445 12.13 29.93 11.49
C ASP A 445 12.40 30.36 12.93
N GLY A 446 11.52 31.19 13.52
CA GLY A 446 11.73 31.85 14.81
C GLY A 446 11.31 31.05 16.06
N ASN A 447 10.67 29.89 15.89
CA ASN A 447 10.03 29.13 16.97
C ASN A 447 10.85 27.95 17.51
N ASN A 448 10.48 27.47 18.70
CA ASN A 448 11.00 26.23 19.30
C ASN A 448 10.32 24.98 18.72
N GLY A 449 9.09 25.12 18.23
CA GLY A 449 8.30 24.10 17.53
C GLY A 449 7.28 23.39 18.42
N ILE A 450 7.33 22.05 18.43
CA ILE A 450 6.35 21.21 19.13
C ILE A 450 7.03 20.52 20.32
N THR A 451 6.56 20.81 21.53
CA THR A 451 6.99 20.17 22.78
C THR A 451 5.85 19.35 23.37
N ILE A 452 6.11 18.07 23.61
CA ILE A 452 5.16 17.09 24.17
C ILE A 452 5.74 16.53 25.46
N GLY A 453 5.01 16.69 26.57
CA GLY A 453 5.34 16.20 27.90
C GLY A 453 5.23 14.68 28.05
N ASN A 454 5.28 14.20 29.29
CA ASN A 454 5.23 12.78 29.61
C ASN A 454 3.78 12.28 29.69
N GLY A 455 3.53 11.02 29.34
CA GLY A 455 2.20 10.40 29.45
C GLY A 455 1.13 10.96 28.50
N VAL A 456 1.54 11.75 27.50
CA VAL A 456 0.62 12.37 26.53
C VAL A 456 0.05 11.33 25.56
N PHE A 457 -1.25 11.43 25.27
CA PHE A 457 -1.92 10.65 24.23
C PHE A 457 -2.42 11.57 23.11
N ILE A 458 -2.08 11.24 21.86
CA ILE A 458 -2.56 11.93 20.66
C ILE A 458 -3.31 10.93 19.78
N GLY A 459 -4.62 11.10 19.70
CA GLY A 459 -5.52 10.23 18.92
C GLY A 459 -5.38 10.37 17.40
N LYS A 460 -5.83 9.33 16.69
CA LYS A 460 -5.78 9.21 15.21
C LYS A 460 -6.25 10.46 14.47
N ASN A 461 -5.57 10.73 13.35
CA ASN A 461 -5.81 11.84 12.43
C ASN A 461 -5.73 13.25 13.06
N THR A 462 -5.18 13.40 14.27
CA THR A 462 -5.00 14.70 14.92
C THR A 462 -3.81 15.45 14.32
N ILE A 463 -3.96 16.76 14.15
CA ILE A 463 -2.99 17.65 13.49
C ILE A 463 -2.45 18.64 14.53
N LEU A 464 -1.13 18.63 14.73
CA LEU A 464 -0.39 19.70 15.41
C LEU A 464 0.45 20.43 14.36
N THR A 465 0.21 21.73 14.15
CA THR A 465 0.90 22.54 13.13
C THR A 465 1.33 23.89 13.67
N CYS A 466 2.59 24.22 13.42
CA CYS A 466 3.21 25.50 13.74
C CYS A 466 3.34 26.36 12.47
N HIS A 467 3.11 27.66 12.63
CA HIS A 467 3.32 28.70 11.61
C HIS A 467 4.06 29.86 12.31
N ASP A 468 5.35 29.66 12.56
CA ASP A 468 6.18 30.52 13.44
C ASP A 468 5.74 30.61 14.92
N GLY A 469 4.68 29.91 15.31
CA GLY A 469 4.27 29.71 16.71
C GLY A 469 4.76 28.42 17.35
N ASP A 470 4.72 28.36 18.69
CA ASP A 470 5.01 27.16 19.49
C ASP A 470 3.73 26.38 19.86
N ILE A 471 3.84 25.06 20.00
CA ILE A 471 2.82 24.20 20.63
C ILE A 471 3.46 23.47 21.81
N VAL A 472 2.90 23.66 23.01
CA VAL A 472 3.36 23.03 24.25
C VAL A 472 2.23 22.21 24.85
N LEU A 473 2.40 20.89 24.89
CA LEU A 473 1.56 19.96 25.62
C LEU A 473 2.33 19.54 26.87
N GLU A 474 1.84 19.86 28.07
CA GLU A 474 2.45 19.41 29.33
C GLU A 474 2.07 17.94 29.65
N ASP A 475 2.43 17.47 30.85
CA ASP A 475 2.26 16.07 31.24
C ASP A 475 0.79 15.62 31.30
N ASN A 476 0.54 14.37 30.92
CA ASN A 476 -0.76 13.69 30.96
C ASN A 476 -1.89 14.36 30.14
N VAL A 477 -1.56 15.22 29.17
CA VAL A 477 -2.55 15.75 28.22
C VAL A 477 -3.08 14.61 27.34
N ASN A 478 -4.40 14.49 27.22
CA ASN A 478 -5.07 13.49 26.38
C ASN A 478 -5.88 14.19 25.29
N ILE A 479 -5.50 13.96 24.03
CA ILE A 479 -6.14 14.53 22.84
C ILE A 479 -6.87 13.45 22.07
N GLY A 480 -8.18 13.63 21.90
CA GLY A 480 -9.06 12.76 21.13
C GLY A 480 -8.75 12.71 19.62
N PHE A 481 -9.68 12.10 18.88
CA PHE A 481 -9.50 11.83 17.45
C PHE A 481 -9.88 13.03 16.58
N ASN A 482 -9.13 13.23 15.49
CA ASN A 482 -9.38 14.27 14.48
C ASN A 482 -9.40 15.71 15.06
N CYS A 483 -8.61 15.98 16.10
CA CYS A 483 -8.43 17.33 16.63
C CYS A 483 -7.45 18.11 15.74
N VAL A 484 -7.52 19.44 15.77
CA VAL A 484 -6.53 20.31 15.12
C VAL A 484 -6.07 21.36 16.11
N ILE A 485 -4.76 21.51 16.25
CA ILE A 485 -4.10 22.52 17.06
C ILE A 485 -3.13 23.25 16.14
N SER A 486 -3.44 24.51 15.85
CA SER A 486 -2.72 25.34 14.86
C SER A 486 -2.25 26.64 15.51
N SER A 487 -0.93 26.82 15.61
CA SER A 487 -0.30 27.93 16.35
C SER A 487 0.46 28.88 15.44
N LEU A 488 0.12 30.18 15.49
CA LEU A 488 0.92 31.27 14.91
C LEU A 488 1.76 32.03 15.95
N SER A 489 1.54 31.82 17.25
CA SER A 489 2.38 32.39 18.31
C SER A 489 2.64 31.38 19.42
N SER A 490 1.62 31.01 20.19
CA SER A 490 1.73 29.98 21.23
C SER A 490 0.39 29.31 21.53
N ILE A 491 0.38 27.99 21.62
CA ILE A 491 -0.71 27.24 22.24
C ILE A 491 -0.12 26.39 23.36
N VAL A 492 -0.60 26.60 24.59
CA VAL A 492 -0.16 25.90 25.79
C VAL A 492 -1.31 25.13 26.41
N LEU A 493 -1.20 23.80 26.45
CA LEU A 493 -2.08 22.92 27.22
C LEU A 493 -1.33 22.47 28.47
N LYS A 494 -1.80 22.93 29.63
CA LYS A 494 -1.28 22.54 30.95
C LYS A 494 -1.62 21.09 31.27
N LYS A 495 -1.09 20.62 32.41
CA LYS A 495 -1.18 19.21 32.81
C LYS A 495 -2.60 18.69 32.96
N ASN A 496 -2.74 17.39 32.72
CA ASN A 496 -3.97 16.61 32.96
C ASN A 496 -5.21 17.10 32.16
N ASN A 497 -5.01 17.82 31.04
CA ASN A 497 -6.10 18.25 30.17
C ASN A 497 -6.68 17.12 29.33
N LEU A 498 -8.01 17.07 29.21
CA LEU A 498 -8.73 16.11 28.36
C LEU A 498 -9.46 16.84 27.24
N LEU A 499 -9.08 16.56 25.99
CA LEU A 499 -9.78 17.04 24.79
C LEU A 499 -10.52 15.86 24.15
N ALA A 500 -11.83 15.98 23.98
CA ALA A 500 -12.61 15.02 23.21
C ALA A 500 -12.29 15.10 21.71
N SER A 501 -12.96 14.29 20.89
CA SER A 501 -12.75 14.26 19.44
C SER A 501 -13.24 15.54 18.76
N PHE A 502 -12.60 15.91 17.64
CA PHE A 502 -12.91 17.09 16.83
C PHE A 502 -12.78 18.44 17.56
N VAL A 503 -11.94 18.54 18.60
CA VAL A 503 -11.60 19.83 19.22
C VAL A 503 -10.68 20.62 18.29
N TYR A 504 -10.95 21.92 18.17
CA TYR A 504 -10.26 22.84 17.26
C TYR A 504 -9.66 24.01 18.04
N LEU A 505 -8.33 24.08 18.13
CA LEU A 505 -7.60 25.19 18.78
C LEU A 505 -6.81 25.95 17.71
N VAL A 506 -7.09 27.25 17.55
CA VAL A 506 -6.37 28.10 16.58
C VAL A 506 -5.87 29.38 17.25
N GLY A 507 -4.57 29.40 17.52
CA GLY A 507 -3.86 30.55 18.05
C GLY A 507 -3.40 31.45 16.92
N GLY A 508 -4.33 32.13 16.28
CA GLY A 508 -4.08 33.16 15.27
C GLY A 508 -5.34 33.50 14.49
N ASP A 509 -5.48 34.77 14.11
CA ASP A 509 -6.62 35.29 13.34
C ASP A 509 -6.12 36.22 12.22
N HIS A 510 -7.04 36.72 11.40
CA HIS A 510 -6.76 37.66 10.32
C HIS A 510 -7.17 39.10 10.69
N ILE A 511 -6.36 40.08 10.27
CA ILE A 511 -6.79 41.48 10.30
C ILE A 511 -7.85 41.66 9.21
N ALA A 512 -9.01 42.22 9.57
CA ALA A 512 -10.14 42.40 8.65
C ALA A 512 -10.76 43.80 8.70
N ASP A 513 -10.16 44.76 9.40
CA ASP A 513 -10.71 46.12 9.60
C ASP A 513 -10.89 46.92 8.29
N ARG A 514 -10.14 46.59 7.23
CA ARG A 514 -10.22 47.28 5.94
C ARG A 514 -11.18 46.55 5.01
N THR A 515 -12.14 47.27 4.45
CA THR A 515 -13.06 46.74 3.42
C THR A 515 -12.54 46.91 1.99
N ASP A 516 -11.50 47.73 1.80
CA ASP A 516 -10.89 48.05 0.49
C ASP A 516 -9.72 47.14 0.10
N VAL A 517 -9.26 46.27 1.01
CA VAL A 517 -8.19 45.29 0.78
C VAL A 517 -8.69 43.89 1.17
N PRO A 518 -8.55 42.85 0.33
CA PRO A 518 -8.91 41.49 0.72
C PRO A 518 -8.18 41.05 2.00
N VAL A 519 -8.90 40.41 2.92
CA VAL A 519 -8.40 39.93 4.24
C VAL A 519 -7.08 39.14 4.17
N LEU A 520 -6.82 38.46 3.04
CA LEU A 520 -5.56 37.77 2.76
C LEU A 520 -4.32 38.69 2.80
N PHE A 521 -4.48 39.96 2.42
CA PHE A 521 -3.40 40.95 2.31
C PHE A 521 -3.41 41.99 3.44
N GLN A 522 -4.29 41.86 4.43
CA GLN A 522 -4.40 42.79 5.55
C GLN A 522 -3.46 42.45 6.73
N GLY A 523 -2.85 41.26 6.73
CA GLY A 523 -2.03 40.76 7.84
C GLY A 523 -2.81 39.84 8.78
N ARG A 524 -2.23 39.56 9.96
CA ARG A 524 -2.76 38.61 10.93
C ARG A 524 -2.61 39.11 12.37
N THR A 525 -3.31 38.49 13.29
CA THR A 525 -3.10 38.66 14.72
C THR A 525 -2.81 37.30 15.34
N SER A 526 -2.10 37.28 16.46
CA SER A 526 -1.95 36.06 17.26
C SER A 526 -1.61 36.45 18.69
N LYS A 527 -2.53 36.15 19.60
CA LYS A 527 -2.45 36.34 21.05
C LYS A 527 -2.15 35.02 21.76
N GLY A 528 -2.37 33.89 21.09
CA GLY A 528 -2.16 32.54 21.60
C GLY A 528 -3.35 31.99 22.38
N ILE A 529 -3.25 30.75 22.83
CA ILE A 529 -4.27 30.06 23.63
C ILE A 529 -3.62 29.39 24.85
N VAL A 530 -4.25 29.54 26.02
CA VAL A 530 -3.86 28.81 27.23
C VAL A 530 -5.03 28.00 27.76
N ILE A 531 -4.84 26.69 27.90
CA ILE A 531 -5.76 25.79 28.60
C ILE A 531 -5.09 25.38 29.90
N GLU A 532 -5.60 25.89 31.03
CA GLU A 532 -5.05 25.64 32.36
C GLU A 532 -5.27 24.19 32.83
N GLU A 533 -4.72 23.82 33.99
CA GLU A 533 -4.69 22.43 34.46
C GLU A 533 -6.09 21.81 34.66
N ASN A 534 -6.19 20.50 34.40
CA ASN A 534 -7.37 19.66 34.69
C ASN A 534 -8.69 20.12 34.02
N CYS A 535 -8.63 20.76 32.85
CA CYS A 535 -9.82 21.11 32.09
C CYS A 535 -10.30 19.94 31.20
N TRP A 536 -11.60 19.91 30.92
CA TRP A 536 -12.21 18.99 29.96
C TRP A 536 -12.93 19.75 28.85
N LEU A 537 -12.50 19.55 27.61
CA LEU A 537 -13.15 20.10 26.41
C LEU A 537 -13.98 19.01 25.73
N GLY A 538 -15.29 19.24 25.62
CA GLY A 538 -16.24 18.38 24.93
C GLY A 538 -16.00 18.27 23.43
N ALA A 539 -16.70 17.35 22.77
CA ALA A 539 -16.52 17.13 21.34
C ALA A 539 -16.94 18.37 20.52
N HIS A 540 -16.25 18.65 19.41
CA HIS A 540 -16.49 19.82 18.57
C HIS A 540 -16.38 21.18 19.31
N VAL A 541 -15.63 21.27 20.41
CA VAL A 541 -15.27 22.56 21.00
C VAL A 541 -14.26 23.28 20.11
N SER A 542 -14.53 24.55 19.80
CA SER A 542 -13.56 25.46 19.18
C SER A 542 -13.06 26.46 20.21
N VAL A 543 -11.76 26.72 20.23
CA VAL A 543 -11.13 27.77 21.05
C VAL A 543 -10.40 28.72 20.12
N LEU A 544 -10.78 30.00 20.18
CA LEU A 544 -10.25 31.06 19.32
C LEU A 544 -9.03 31.74 19.95
N ASP A 545 -8.27 32.46 19.12
CA ASP A 545 -7.08 33.20 19.53
C ASP A 545 -7.35 34.19 20.68
N GLY A 546 -6.41 34.30 21.62
CA GLY A 546 -6.53 35.13 22.83
C GLY A 546 -7.41 34.54 23.94
N SER A 547 -7.87 33.29 23.79
CA SER A 547 -8.71 32.65 24.81
C SER A 547 -7.91 31.96 25.90
N VAL A 548 -8.43 32.02 27.13
CA VAL A 548 -7.89 31.32 28.30
C VAL A 548 -8.99 30.47 28.93
N VAL A 549 -8.77 29.17 29.08
CA VAL A 549 -9.68 28.30 29.84
C VAL A 549 -9.08 28.06 31.20
N GLY A 550 -9.66 28.67 32.24
CA GLY A 550 -9.19 28.59 33.62
C GLY A 550 -9.32 27.18 34.20
N ARG A 551 -8.43 26.86 35.14
CA ARG A 551 -8.24 25.51 35.71
C ARG A 551 -9.52 24.84 36.19
N ASP A 552 -9.53 23.51 36.17
CA ASP A 552 -10.65 22.68 36.62
C ASP A 552 -11.98 22.93 35.87
N SER A 553 -11.96 23.59 34.71
CA SER A 553 -13.19 23.93 33.95
C SER A 553 -13.63 22.84 32.98
N ILE A 554 -14.93 22.85 32.65
CA ILE A 554 -15.55 21.94 31.66
C ILE A 554 -16.21 22.78 30.58
N ILE A 555 -15.75 22.61 29.34
CA ILE A 555 -16.36 23.22 28.16
C ILE A 555 -17.28 22.18 27.50
N GLY A 556 -18.57 22.45 27.41
CA GLY A 556 -19.55 21.56 26.80
C GLY A 556 -19.35 21.39 25.29
N ALA A 557 -19.83 20.27 24.75
CA ALA A 557 -19.71 19.97 23.32
C ALA A 557 -20.33 21.05 22.41
N ASN A 558 -19.74 21.28 21.24
CA ASN A 558 -20.08 22.32 20.27
C ASN A 558 -19.99 23.77 20.79
N ALA A 559 -19.30 24.03 21.91
CA ALA A 559 -19.09 25.38 22.39
C ALA A 559 -17.94 26.10 21.65
N VAL A 560 -18.03 27.42 21.52
CA VAL A 560 -16.99 28.27 20.93
C VAL A 560 -16.43 29.20 22.00
N VAL A 561 -15.25 28.90 22.52
CA VAL A 561 -14.56 29.75 23.50
C VAL A 561 -13.91 30.92 22.76
N ASN A 562 -14.29 32.13 23.16
CA ASN A 562 -13.72 33.40 22.70
C ASN A 562 -13.52 34.28 23.94
N GLY A 563 -12.26 34.43 24.37
CA GLY A 563 -11.88 35.11 25.61
C GLY A 563 -11.72 34.16 26.81
N THR A 564 -11.82 34.71 28.02
CA THR A 564 -11.51 33.98 29.26
C THR A 564 -12.73 33.26 29.85
N ILE A 565 -12.58 31.96 30.12
CA ILE A 565 -13.48 31.18 30.98
C ILE A 565 -12.84 31.11 32.39
N PRO A 566 -13.52 31.54 33.47
CA PRO A 566 -12.98 31.47 34.83
C PRO A 566 -12.68 30.03 35.28
N GLU A 567 -11.87 29.87 36.33
CA GLU A 567 -11.65 28.56 36.96
C GLU A 567 -12.95 27.92 37.48
N PHE A 568 -12.92 26.59 37.62
CA PHE A 568 -14.05 25.75 38.06
C PHE A 568 -15.36 25.96 37.27
N SER A 569 -15.32 26.54 36.07
CA SER A 569 -16.55 26.87 35.34
C SER A 569 -17.04 25.70 34.49
N ILE A 570 -18.36 25.50 34.42
CA ILE A 570 -18.98 24.72 33.35
C ILE A 570 -19.54 25.70 32.33
N ALA A 571 -18.96 25.76 31.13
CA ALA A 571 -19.36 26.70 30.07
C ALA A 571 -19.90 26.01 28.82
N VAL A 572 -20.91 26.60 28.17
CA VAL A 572 -21.59 26.03 27.00
C VAL A 572 -21.97 27.12 25.99
N GLY A 573 -22.24 26.74 24.74
CA GLY A 573 -22.76 27.64 23.70
C GLY A 573 -21.70 28.28 22.81
N ALA A 574 -22.17 29.01 21.78
CA ALA A 574 -21.32 29.70 20.81
C ALA A 574 -21.82 31.16 20.66
N PRO A 575 -21.11 32.16 21.24
CA PRO A 575 -19.93 32.03 22.09
C PRO A 575 -20.23 31.37 23.44
N ALA A 576 -19.21 30.76 24.04
CA ALA A 576 -19.33 30.06 25.31
C ALA A 576 -19.68 31.02 26.46
N ARG A 577 -20.60 30.58 27.33
CA ARG A 577 -21.01 31.28 28.55
C ARG A 577 -20.99 30.32 29.73
N VAL A 578 -20.58 30.81 30.89
CA VAL A 578 -20.58 30.02 32.13
C VAL A 578 -22.05 29.72 32.51
N LEU A 579 -22.38 28.44 32.58
CA LEU A 579 -23.69 27.94 32.99
C LEU A 579 -23.81 27.87 34.51
N ARG A 580 -22.74 27.45 35.18
CA ARG A 580 -22.62 27.33 36.64
C ARG A 580 -21.18 27.05 37.06
N ASP A 581 -20.90 27.16 38.35
CA ASP A 581 -19.69 26.62 38.96
C ASP A 581 -19.77 25.08 39.03
N ARG A 582 -18.66 24.39 38.76
CA ARG A 582 -18.50 22.93 38.78
C ARG A 582 -18.65 22.35 40.19
N ARG A 583 -18.29 23.11 41.22
CA ARG A 583 -18.31 22.74 42.65
C ARG A 583 -19.74 22.68 43.21
N GLU A 584 -20.68 23.41 42.60
CA GLU A 584 -22.10 23.34 42.94
C GLU A 584 -22.67 21.95 42.60
N GLN A 585 -23.11 21.21 43.62
CA GLN A 585 -23.77 19.93 43.39
C GLN A 585 -25.20 20.14 42.87
N LYS A 586 -25.61 19.34 41.88
CA LYS A 586 -27.03 19.10 41.62
C LYS A 586 -27.61 18.40 42.86
N LYS A 587 -28.40 19.10 43.68
CA LYS A 587 -29.35 18.45 44.60
C LYS A 587 -30.18 17.46 43.78
N SER A 588 -30.03 16.16 44.03
CA SER A 588 -30.71 15.15 43.21
C SER A 588 -32.20 15.19 43.52
N LYS A 589 -33.05 15.33 42.49
CA LYS A 589 -34.51 15.17 42.59
C LYS A 589 -34.85 13.70 42.89
N LYS A 590 -34.73 13.29 44.15
CA LYS A 590 -34.97 11.90 44.60
C LYS A 590 -35.62 11.80 45.98
N GLN A 591 -36.32 12.86 46.42
CA GLN A 591 -37.00 12.98 47.72
C GLN A 591 -38.43 13.55 47.63
N GLU A 592 -39.08 13.48 46.47
CA GLU A 592 -40.50 13.85 46.28
C GLU A 592 -41.33 12.66 45.77
N ALA A 593 -41.01 11.46 46.26
CA ALA A 593 -41.74 10.22 45.99
C ALA A 593 -41.59 9.26 47.19
N SER A 594 -42.12 9.70 48.33
CA SER A 594 -42.28 8.92 49.58
C SER A 594 -43.57 9.36 50.25
#